data_AF-A0A2K3Q4A3-F1
#
_entry.id   AF-A0A2K3Q4A3-F1
#
_cell.length_a   1.000
_cell.length_b   1.000
_cell.length_c   1.000
_cell.angle_alpha   90.00
_cell.angle_beta   90.00
_cell.angle_gamma   90.00
#
_symmetry.space_group_name_H-M   'P 1'
#
loop_
_entity.id
_entity.type
_entity.pdbx_description
1 polymer ?
#
loop_
_entity_poly.entity_id
_entity_poly.type
_entity_poly.pdbx_seq_one_letter_code
_entity_poly.pdbx_strand_id
1 'polypeptide(L)'
;PATKSPTTSLLEPPRAAGSLGPTIRAARGLGVAAAMSTEQIPVWLDCDPGHDDAFAILLAAHHPRIKLLGISTVFGNASLERTTHNAASVLTALGRHEDVPLYAGLGKALERPALHAPTDIHGDSGLDGTDLLPAPACAPR
;
A
#
# COMPACT_ATOMS: atom_id res chain seq x y z
N PRO A 1 30.37 5.30 66.88
CA PRO A 1 31.69 4.94 66.28
C PRO A 1 31.54 4.78 64.76
N ALA A 2 31.67 5.85 63.96
CA ALA A 2 32.87 6.19 63.16
C ALA A 2 33.34 4.99 62.30
N THR A 3 33.35 5.01 60.96
CA THR A 3 34.07 5.94 60.05
C THR A 3 33.55 5.79 58.59
N LYS A 4 33.16 6.88 57.91
CA LYS A 4 33.84 7.58 56.78
C LYS A 4 34.02 6.80 55.45
N SER A 5 33.40 7.32 54.38
CA SER A 5 33.82 7.29 52.96
C SER A 5 35.13 8.11 52.76
N PRO A 6 35.87 8.16 51.62
CA PRO A 6 35.47 8.34 50.19
C PRO A 6 36.32 7.45 49.21
N THR A 7 36.27 7.45 47.87
CA THR A 7 36.55 8.55 46.91
C THR A 7 36.31 8.09 45.46
N THR A 8 35.88 9.06 44.67
CA THR A 8 35.49 9.21 43.26
C THR A 8 36.60 8.97 42.23
N SER A 9 36.25 8.66 40.96
CA SER A 9 36.60 9.50 39.79
C SER A 9 36.13 8.88 38.45
N LEU A 10 35.18 9.56 37.79
CA LEU A 10 34.95 9.55 36.34
C LEU A 10 35.76 10.72 35.76
N LEU A 11 36.46 10.56 34.62
CA LEU A 11 36.67 11.60 33.59
C LEU A 11 37.44 11.06 32.36
N GLU A 12 36.97 11.49 31.19
CA GLU A 12 37.29 11.10 29.81
C GLU A 12 38.60 11.72 29.22
N PRO A 13 39.00 11.38 27.96
CA PRO A 13 40.40 11.45 27.45
C PRO A 13 40.73 12.73 26.65
N PRO A 14 41.99 12.88 26.15
CA PRO A 14 42.24 13.76 25.01
C PRO A 14 42.96 13.11 23.81
N ARG A 15 42.28 13.25 22.66
CA ARG A 15 42.68 13.53 21.25
C ARG A 15 44.08 13.17 20.69
N ALA A 16 44.02 12.33 19.65
CA ALA A 16 44.49 12.47 18.26
C ALA A 16 45.89 13.06 17.93
N ALA A 17 46.68 12.26 17.20
CA ALA A 17 47.65 12.71 16.19
C ALA A 17 47.56 11.78 14.97
N GLY A 18 47.41 12.36 13.77
CA GLY A 18 47.16 11.62 12.53
C GLY A 18 48.40 11.34 11.68
N SER A 19 48.22 10.57 10.61
CA SER A 19 48.93 10.76 9.33
C SER A 19 48.14 10.14 8.18
N LEU A 20 48.10 10.85 7.05
CA LEU A 20 47.44 10.51 5.78
C LEU A 20 48.39 9.73 4.86
N GLY A 21 47.89 8.76 4.08
CA GLY A 21 48.56 8.28 2.87
C GLY A 21 48.05 6.93 2.34
N PRO A 22 47.97 6.70 1.00
CA PRO A 22 46.87 5.95 0.38
C PRO A 22 47.21 4.49 0.02
N THR A 23 46.23 3.81 -0.61
CA THR A 23 46.25 2.50 -1.32
C THR A 23 45.97 1.30 -0.41
N ILE A 24 44.99 0.41 -0.61
CA ILE A 24 44.59 -0.33 -1.83
C ILE A 24 43.09 -0.65 -1.78
N ARG A 25 42.42 -0.45 -2.91
CA ARG A 25 41.04 -0.87 -3.21
C ARG A 25 40.94 -2.40 -3.21
N ALA A 26 40.28 -3.00 -2.22
CA ALA A 26 39.81 -4.37 -2.32
C ALA A 26 38.45 -4.39 -3.03
N ALA A 27 38.47 -4.66 -4.34
CA ALA A 27 37.28 -5.08 -5.07
C ALA A 27 37.01 -6.55 -4.70
N ARG A 28 35.89 -6.84 -4.01
CA ARG A 28 35.21 -8.15 -3.88
C ARG A 28 33.94 -7.92 -3.05
N GLY A 29 32.72 -8.25 -3.46
CA GLY A 29 32.28 -8.95 -4.66
C GLY A 29 30.97 -8.39 -5.20
N LEU A 30 30.66 -8.80 -6.44
CA LEU A 30 29.34 -8.61 -7.03
C LEU A 30 28.30 -9.40 -6.22
N GLY A 31 27.76 -8.79 -5.18
CA GLY A 31 26.43 -9.10 -4.70
C GLY A 31 25.47 -8.19 -5.45
N VAL A 32 24.69 -8.73 -6.38
CA VAL A 32 23.53 -8.05 -6.96
C VAL A 32 22.42 -8.01 -5.90
N ALA A 33 22.70 -7.41 -4.75
CA ALA A 33 21.66 -6.82 -3.93
C ALA A 33 21.54 -5.41 -4.49
N ALA A 34 20.77 -5.27 -5.58
CA ALA A 34 20.33 -3.96 -6.02
C ALA A 34 19.80 -3.26 -4.77
N ALA A 35 20.41 -2.14 -4.38
CA ALA A 35 19.86 -1.25 -3.39
C ALA A 35 18.49 -0.82 -3.94
N MET A 36 17.45 -1.59 -3.62
CA MET A 36 16.10 -1.25 -3.98
C MET A 36 15.79 0.01 -3.19
N SER A 37 15.43 1.08 -3.90
CA SER A 37 14.98 2.32 -3.28
C SER A 37 14.00 1.98 -2.15
N THR A 38 14.31 2.38 -0.92
CA THR A 38 13.43 2.22 0.25
C THR A 38 12.20 3.11 0.15
N GLU A 39 12.16 3.99 -0.84
CA GLU A 39 11.05 4.87 -1.10
C GLU A 39 9.90 4.08 -1.73
N GLN A 40 8.76 4.10 -1.05
CA GLN A 40 7.53 3.54 -1.55
C GLN A 40 6.97 4.44 -2.66
N ILE A 41 6.47 3.83 -3.72
CA ILE A 41 5.81 4.50 -4.82
C ILE A 41 4.39 4.86 -4.35
N PRO A 42 4.02 6.15 -4.27
CA PRO A 42 2.66 6.54 -3.96
C PRO A 42 1.73 6.17 -5.12
N VAL A 43 0.62 5.51 -4.81
CA VAL A 43 -0.37 5.08 -5.81
C VAL A 43 -1.76 5.48 -5.35
N TRP A 44 -2.52 6.08 -6.27
CA TRP A 44 -3.97 6.19 -6.20
C TRP A 44 -4.57 5.21 -7.21
N LEU A 45 -5.54 4.41 -6.79
CA LEU A 45 -6.20 3.44 -7.66
C LEU A 45 -7.59 3.95 -8.03
N ASP A 46 -7.80 4.27 -9.30
CA ASP A 46 -9.12 4.53 -9.87
C ASP A 46 -9.54 3.29 -10.65
N CYS A 47 -10.62 2.62 -10.24
CA CYS A 47 -10.98 1.31 -10.77
C CYS A 47 -12.49 1.04 -10.68
N ASP A 48 -12.96 0.00 -11.38
CA ASP A 48 -14.35 -0.45 -11.39
C ASP A 48 -14.44 -1.92 -10.95
N PRO A 49 -14.18 -2.23 -9.66
CA PRO A 49 -13.72 -3.55 -9.26
C PRO A 49 -14.45 -4.75 -9.86
N GLY A 50 -13.74 -5.37 -10.81
CA GLY A 50 -13.92 -6.73 -11.28
C GLY A 50 -12.87 -7.69 -10.71
N HIS A 51 -12.74 -8.85 -11.34
CA HIS A 51 -11.82 -9.90 -10.89
C HIS A 51 -10.36 -9.45 -10.90
N ASP A 52 -9.92 -8.82 -11.99
CA ASP A 52 -8.56 -8.32 -12.19
C ASP A 52 -8.24 -7.13 -11.26
N ASP A 53 -9.19 -6.22 -11.07
CA ASP A 53 -9.06 -5.13 -10.10
C ASP A 53 -8.90 -5.63 -8.66
N ALA A 54 -9.60 -6.70 -8.27
CA ALA A 54 -9.44 -7.28 -6.94
C ALA A 54 -7.98 -7.73 -6.70
N PHE A 55 -7.32 -8.30 -7.71
CA PHE A 55 -5.90 -8.63 -7.65
C PHE A 55 -5.01 -7.38 -7.64
N ALA A 56 -5.37 -6.34 -8.40
CA ALA A 56 -4.64 -5.07 -8.40
C ALA A 56 -4.68 -4.39 -7.01
N ILE A 57 -5.86 -4.39 -6.36
CA ILE A 57 -6.04 -3.89 -5.00
C ILE A 57 -5.23 -4.72 -4.00
N LEU A 58 -5.28 -6.06 -4.09
CA LEU A 58 -4.47 -6.96 -3.26
C LEU A 58 -2.98 -6.63 -3.37
N LEU A 59 -2.48 -6.50 -4.61
CA LEU A 59 -1.07 -6.19 -4.86
C LEU A 59 -0.72 -4.80 -4.31
N ALA A 60 -1.51 -3.78 -4.62
CA ALA A 60 -1.25 -2.42 -4.16
C ALA A 60 -1.30 -2.29 -2.63
N ALA A 61 -2.20 -3.03 -1.97
CA ALA A 61 -2.36 -3.01 -0.53
C ALA A 61 -1.15 -3.62 0.21
N HIS A 62 -0.56 -4.70 -0.31
CA HIS A 62 0.46 -5.46 0.41
C HIS A 62 1.86 -5.45 -0.20
N HIS A 63 2.06 -4.90 -1.40
CA HIS A 63 3.38 -4.84 -2.00
C HIS A 63 4.28 -3.85 -1.26
N PRO A 64 5.49 -4.25 -0.79
CA PRO A 64 6.31 -3.44 0.11
C PRO A 64 6.84 -2.14 -0.51
N ARG A 65 6.83 -2.03 -1.84
CA ARG A 65 7.23 -0.82 -2.57
C ARG A 65 6.06 0.07 -2.98
N ILE A 66 4.82 -0.28 -2.64
CA ILE A 66 3.64 0.53 -2.98
C ILE A 66 3.10 1.15 -1.70
N LYS A 67 2.83 2.46 -1.75
CA LYS A 67 2.04 3.18 -0.76
C LYS A 67 0.69 3.49 -1.38
N LEU A 68 -0.30 2.64 -1.12
CA LEU A 68 -1.67 2.88 -1.55
C LEU A 68 -2.26 4.04 -0.74
N LEU A 69 -2.49 5.17 -1.41
CA LEU A 69 -2.98 6.41 -0.80
C LEU A 69 -4.50 6.42 -0.63
N GLY A 70 -5.21 5.72 -1.51
CA GLY A 70 -6.65 5.72 -1.58
C GLY A 70 -7.14 5.00 -2.84
N ILE A 71 -8.45 4.74 -2.87
CA ILE A 71 -9.15 4.17 -4.01
C ILE A 71 -10.32 5.07 -4.38
N SER A 72 -10.49 5.37 -5.66
CA SER A 72 -11.74 5.85 -6.23
C SER A 72 -12.39 4.78 -7.09
N THR A 73 -13.71 4.72 -7.07
CA THR A 73 -14.49 3.80 -7.91
C THR A 73 -15.24 4.51 -9.02
N VAL A 74 -15.40 3.83 -10.15
CA VAL A 74 -16.17 4.32 -11.29
C VAL A 74 -17.12 3.23 -11.80
N PHE A 75 -18.14 3.63 -12.57
CA PHE A 75 -18.96 2.68 -13.32
C PHE A 75 -18.11 1.98 -14.40
N GLY A 76 -18.44 0.73 -14.71
CA GLY A 76 -17.74 -0.04 -15.75
C GLY A 76 -18.20 -1.50 -15.74
N ASN A 77 -17.42 -2.39 -15.14
CA ASN A 77 -17.75 -3.81 -14.95
C ASN A 77 -19.14 -4.03 -14.33
N ALA A 78 -19.55 -3.12 -13.44
CA ALA A 78 -20.90 -3.04 -12.91
C ALA A 78 -21.33 -1.58 -12.67
N SER A 79 -22.51 -1.38 -12.09
CA SER A 79 -22.95 -0.06 -11.63
C SER A 79 -22.00 0.50 -10.58
N LEU A 80 -21.93 1.82 -10.43
CA LEU A 80 -21.06 2.45 -9.44
C LEU A 80 -21.35 1.93 -8.03
N GLU A 81 -22.60 1.69 -7.68
CA GLU A 81 -22.98 1.15 -6.37
C GLU A 81 -22.33 -0.22 -6.15
N ARG A 82 -22.34 -1.08 -7.18
CA ARG A 82 -21.75 -2.42 -7.13
C ARG A 82 -20.23 -2.36 -7.11
N THR A 83 -19.60 -1.57 -7.98
CA THR A 83 -18.13 -1.43 -8.01
C THR A 83 -17.59 -0.83 -6.70
N THR A 84 -18.31 0.13 -6.11
CA THR A 84 -18.00 0.70 -4.80
C THR A 84 -18.18 -0.32 -3.67
N HIS A 85 -19.27 -1.09 -3.69
CA HIS A 85 -19.49 -2.18 -2.74
C HIS A 85 -18.38 -3.24 -2.82
N ASN A 86 -17.96 -3.59 -4.04
CA ASN A 86 -16.90 -4.55 -4.29
C ASN A 86 -15.55 -4.05 -3.77
N ALA A 87 -15.16 -2.80 -4.06
CA ALA A 87 -13.95 -2.19 -3.50
C ALA A 87 -13.94 -2.26 -1.96
N ALA A 88 -15.05 -1.89 -1.32
CA ALA A 88 -15.17 -1.89 0.13
C ALA A 88 -15.10 -3.32 0.72
N SER A 89 -15.73 -4.29 0.06
CA SER A 89 -15.67 -5.71 0.44
C SER A 89 -14.26 -6.27 0.32
N VAL A 90 -13.54 -5.95 -0.77
CA VAL A 90 -12.15 -6.35 -0.98
C VAL A 90 -11.25 -5.70 0.08
N LEU A 91 -11.35 -4.40 0.33
CA LEU A 91 -10.59 -3.73 1.39
C LEU A 91 -10.85 -4.34 2.78
N THR A 92 -12.08 -4.79 3.02
CA THR A 92 -12.46 -5.47 4.25
C THR A 92 -11.79 -6.84 4.35
N ALA A 93 -11.84 -7.64 3.28
CA ALA A 93 -11.18 -8.95 3.20
C ALA A 93 -9.66 -8.86 3.40
N LEU A 94 -9.04 -7.78 2.91
CA LEU A 94 -7.60 -7.53 3.06
C LEU A 94 -7.21 -6.89 4.41
N GLY A 95 -8.20 -6.55 5.25
CA GLY A 95 -7.95 -5.87 6.53
C GLY A 95 -7.41 -4.45 6.38
N ARG A 96 -7.72 -3.75 5.27
CA ARG A 96 -7.22 -2.39 4.96
C ARG A 96 -8.32 -1.33 4.85
N HIS A 97 -9.55 -1.68 5.19
CA HIS A 97 -10.73 -0.81 5.15
C HIS A 97 -10.64 0.42 6.09
N GLU A 98 -9.82 0.38 7.15
CA GLU A 98 -9.59 1.53 8.04
C GLU A 98 -8.49 2.48 7.52
N ASP A 99 -7.46 1.92 6.86
CA ASP A 99 -6.26 2.65 6.44
C ASP A 99 -6.41 3.33 5.07
N VAL A 100 -7.14 2.69 4.16
CA VAL A 100 -7.24 3.10 2.76
C VAL A 100 -8.58 3.80 2.55
N PRO A 101 -8.60 5.12 2.31
CA PRO A 101 -9.85 5.81 2.05
C PRO A 101 -10.41 5.38 0.68
N LEU A 102 -11.72 5.18 0.66
CA LEU A 102 -12.50 4.83 -0.54
C LEU A 102 -13.39 6.02 -0.92
N TYR A 103 -13.49 6.34 -2.20
CA TYR A 103 -14.33 7.40 -2.74
C TYR A 103 -15.16 6.89 -3.91
N ALA A 104 -16.45 7.22 -3.94
CA ALA A 104 -17.29 6.93 -5.10
C ALA A 104 -17.15 8.04 -6.15
N GLY A 105 -16.87 7.65 -7.39
CA GLY A 105 -16.71 8.55 -8.53
C GLY A 105 -17.97 8.68 -9.38
N LEU A 106 -17.82 8.64 -10.70
CA LEU A 106 -18.92 8.84 -11.65
C LEU A 106 -19.69 7.54 -11.91
N GLY A 107 -21.03 7.65 -11.91
CA GLY A 107 -21.95 6.54 -12.20
C GLY A 107 -22.24 6.28 -13.67
N LYS A 108 -21.67 7.09 -14.57
CA LYS A 108 -21.90 7.00 -16.02
C LYS A 108 -20.79 7.71 -16.80
N ALA A 109 -20.74 7.42 -18.10
CA ALA A 109 -19.84 8.09 -19.02
C ALA A 109 -20.16 9.59 -19.10
N LEU A 110 -19.13 10.40 -19.41
CA LEU A 110 -19.29 11.86 -19.50
C LEU A 110 -20.29 12.28 -20.59
N GLU A 111 -20.22 11.66 -21.77
CA GLU A 111 -21.06 12.04 -22.92
C GLU A 111 -21.86 10.89 -23.52
N ARG A 112 -21.41 9.64 -23.35
CA ARG A 112 -22.11 8.49 -23.94
C ARG A 112 -23.34 8.14 -23.09
N PRO A 113 -24.45 7.73 -23.73
CA PRO A 113 -25.57 7.14 -23.01
C PRO A 113 -25.09 5.98 -22.14
N ALA A 114 -25.77 5.76 -21.01
CA ALA A 114 -25.48 4.63 -20.15
C ALA A 114 -25.66 3.33 -20.96
N LEU A 115 -24.55 2.68 -21.27
CA LEU A 115 -24.56 1.29 -21.69
C LEU A 115 -24.68 0.49 -20.39
N HIS A 116 -25.80 -0.20 -20.20
CA HIS A 116 -25.81 -1.30 -19.24
C HIS A 116 -24.74 -2.28 -19.72
N ALA A 117 -23.67 -2.44 -18.93
CA ALA A 117 -22.62 -3.38 -19.25
C ALA A 117 -23.27 -4.72 -19.59
N PRO A 118 -22.86 -5.41 -20.67
CA PRO A 118 -23.34 -6.76 -20.93
C PRO A 118 -23.04 -7.60 -19.69
N THR A 119 -24.09 -8.01 -18.98
CA THR A 119 -24.02 -8.82 -17.74
C THR A 119 -23.30 -10.16 -17.95
N ASP A 120 -23.03 -10.53 -19.20
CA ASP A 120 -22.49 -11.82 -19.61
C ASP A 120 -20.99 -12.02 -19.31
N ILE A 121 -20.21 -10.95 -19.07
CA ILE A 121 -18.74 -11.08 -18.89
C ILE A 121 -18.31 -11.14 -17.41
N HIS A 122 -18.89 -10.30 -16.55
CA HIS A 122 -18.52 -10.19 -15.13
C HIS A 122 -19.69 -10.47 -14.16
N GLY A 123 -20.80 -10.93 -14.72
CA GLY A 123 -22.04 -11.16 -13.99
C GLY A 123 -22.68 -9.88 -13.48
N ASP A 124 -23.77 -9.99 -12.73
CA ASP A 124 -24.54 -8.85 -12.29
C ASP A 124 -23.75 -7.99 -11.30
N SER A 125 -23.01 -8.57 -10.35
CA SER A 125 -22.27 -7.79 -9.35
C SER A 125 -20.97 -7.17 -9.88
N GLY A 126 -20.45 -7.62 -11.03
CA GLY A 126 -19.12 -7.28 -11.54
C GLY A 126 -17.98 -8.15 -10.97
N LEU A 127 -18.26 -8.92 -9.90
CA LEU A 127 -17.35 -9.88 -9.26
C LEU A 127 -18.07 -11.22 -9.01
N ASP A 128 -18.98 -11.59 -9.90
CA ASP A 128 -19.77 -12.82 -9.78
C ASP A 128 -18.89 -14.07 -9.84
N GLY A 129 -19.34 -15.13 -9.16
CA GLY A 129 -18.60 -16.40 -9.03
C GLY A 129 -18.22 -16.73 -7.59
N THR A 130 -18.50 -15.83 -6.63
CA THR A 130 -18.33 -16.07 -5.20
C THR A 130 -19.25 -15.20 -4.35
N ASP A 131 -19.92 -15.80 -3.36
CA ASP A 131 -20.69 -15.09 -2.32
C ASP A 131 -19.90 -14.95 -1.01
N LEU A 132 -18.59 -15.26 -1.05
CA LEU A 132 -17.75 -15.38 0.15
C LEU A 132 -17.00 -14.10 0.53
N LEU A 133 -17.12 -13.02 -0.27
CA LEU A 133 -16.56 -11.74 0.15
C LEU A 133 -17.29 -11.25 1.41
N PRO A 134 -16.57 -10.72 2.41
CA PRO A 134 -17.20 -10.20 3.61
C PRO A 134 -18.04 -8.97 3.26
N ALA A 135 -19.09 -8.73 4.07
CA ALA A 135 -19.82 -7.49 3.99
C ALA A 135 -18.87 -6.29 4.21
N PRO A 136 -19.02 -5.20 3.45
CA PRO A 136 -18.22 -3.99 3.62
C PRO A 136 -18.19 -3.49 5.07
N ALA A 137 -16.99 -3.29 5.62
CA ALA A 137 -16.77 -2.66 6.92
C ALA A 137 -16.41 -1.16 6.80
N CYS A 138 -16.35 -0.62 5.57
CA CYS A 138 -16.19 0.81 5.31
C CYS A 138 -17.21 1.31 4.28
N ALA A 139 -17.51 2.60 4.35
CA ALA A 139 -18.30 3.32 3.37
C ALA A 139 -17.40 4.31 2.61
N PRO A 140 -17.76 4.67 1.35
CA PRO A 140 -17.08 5.76 0.67
C PRO A 140 -17.17 7.07 1.47
N ARG A 141 -16.12 7.87 1.44
CA ARG A 141 -15.99 9.15 2.16
C ARG A 141 -16.52 10.34 1.36
#